data_AF-A0A9P7I2N2-F1
#
_entry.id   AF-A0A9P7I2N2-F1
#
_cell.length_a   1.000
_cell.length_b   1.000
_cell.length_c   1.000
_cell.angle_alpha   90.00
_cell.angle_beta   90.00
_cell.angle_gamma   90.00
#
_symmetry.space_group_name_H-M   'P 1'
#
loop_
_entity.id
_entity.type
_entity.pdbx_description
1 polymer ?
#
loop_
_entity_poly.entity_id
_entity_poly.type
_entity_poly.pdbx_seq_one_letter_code
_entity_poly.pdbx_strand_id
1 'polypeptide(L)'
;MTAFLGAMSTITYSNKGSAIAFAFLSTFPIGWGEVMTMLMVQYIVPEQDLGVAFTVVSSVRTIMGSIFAAVFVAIYSNKLPGYMASIVVPALQETSLSAEAISEVLATAPTASQAAFSAIQGVTPEILRVINAKVADAYGHSYAFVYYTAATLGVVCLLSALCLRDFDVYLTDHVARMVYKKEETKEDSLAKHIEHREGA
;
A
#
# COMPACT_ATOMS: atom_id res chain seq x y z
N MET A 1 -4.04 6.61 6.93
CA MET A 1 -3.59 5.35 6.29
C MET A 1 -4.13 4.12 6.99
N THR A 2 -3.74 3.88 8.25
CA THR A 2 -4.01 2.64 8.99
C THR A 2 -5.49 2.26 9.07
N ALA A 3 -6.37 3.23 9.33
CA ALA A 3 -7.82 3.01 9.34
C ALA A 3 -8.40 2.61 7.97
N PHE A 4 -7.89 3.20 6.89
CA PHE A 4 -8.33 2.89 5.52
C PHE A 4 -7.78 1.54 5.03
N LEU A 5 -6.56 1.17 5.41
CA LEU A 5 -6.01 -0.18 5.20
C LEU A 5 -6.83 -1.24 5.96
N GLY A 6 -7.22 -0.93 7.19
CA GLY A 6 -8.14 -1.77 7.97
C GLY A 6 -9.50 -1.93 7.28
N ALA A 7 -10.08 -0.85 6.74
CA ALA A 7 -11.32 -0.91 5.97
C ALA A 7 -11.17 -1.73 4.66
N MET A 8 -9.97 -1.72 4.04
CA MET A 8 -9.68 -2.57 2.87
C MET A 8 -9.69 -4.07 3.17
N SER A 9 -9.46 -4.49 4.42
CA SER A 9 -9.52 -5.91 4.81
C SER A 9 -10.93 -6.50 4.74
N THR A 10 -11.97 -5.66 4.78
CA THR A 10 -13.39 -6.08 4.71
C THR A 10 -13.91 -6.16 3.26
N ILE A 11 -13.10 -5.80 2.27
CA ILE A 11 -13.57 -5.70 0.89
C ILE A 11 -13.55 -7.07 0.20
N THR A 12 -14.73 -7.52 -0.23
CA THR A 12 -14.93 -8.73 -1.03
C THR A 12 -14.96 -8.39 -2.53
N TYR A 13 -14.75 -9.40 -3.40
CA TYR A 13 -14.79 -9.30 -4.88
C TYR A 13 -16.01 -8.56 -5.46
N SER A 14 -17.12 -8.51 -4.72
CA SER A 14 -18.36 -7.84 -5.12
C SER A 14 -18.28 -6.29 -5.13
N ASN A 15 -17.44 -5.67 -4.29
CA ASN A 15 -17.44 -4.20 -4.07
C ASN A 15 -16.19 -3.50 -4.64
N LYS A 16 -16.00 -3.60 -5.97
CA LYS A 16 -14.86 -2.99 -6.69
C LYS A 16 -14.76 -1.47 -6.52
N GLY A 17 -15.89 -0.76 -6.47
CA GLY A 17 -15.92 0.71 -6.30
C GLY A 17 -15.37 1.17 -4.94
N SER A 18 -15.77 0.48 -3.87
CA SER A 18 -15.25 0.72 -2.53
C SER A 18 -13.76 0.38 -2.43
N ALA A 19 -13.30 -0.68 -3.11
CA ALA A 19 -11.87 -1.04 -3.18
C ALA A 19 -11.02 0.11 -3.72
N ILE A 20 -11.44 0.71 -4.84
CA ILE A 20 -10.71 1.79 -5.50
C ILE A 20 -10.72 3.05 -4.63
N ALA A 21 -11.88 3.41 -4.08
CA ALA A 21 -12.00 4.58 -3.21
C ALA A 21 -11.11 4.46 -1.96
N PHE A 22 -11.14 3.31 -1.27
CA PHE A 22 -10.31 3.10 -0.09
C PHE A 22 -8.83 2.98 -0.42
N ALA A 23 -8.45 2.38 -1.56
CA ALA A 23 -7.08 2.37 -2.03
C ALA A 23 -6.56 3.80 -2.26
N PHE A 24 -7.35 4.64 -2.94
CA PHE A 24 -6.98 6.04 -3.18
C PHE A 24 -6.83 6.84 -1.88
N LEU A 25 -7.82 6.75 -0.99
CA LEU A 25 -7.78 7.43 0.32
C LEU A 25 -6.64 6.91 1.21
N SER A 26 -6.23 5.65 1.05
CA SER A 26 -5.10 5.10 1.78
C SER A 26 -3.76 5.63 1.29
N THR A 27 -3.60 5.83 -0.02
CA THR A 27 -2.34 6.26 -0.64
C THR A 27 -2.13 7.77 -0.57
N PHE A 28 -3.22 8.55 -0.64
CA PHE A 28 -3.16 10.02 -0.61
C PHE A 28 -2.30 10.62 0.52
N PRO A 29 -2.47 10.22 1.81
CA PRO A 29 -1.66 10.76 2.90
C PRO A 29 -0.20 10.28 2.93
N ILE A 30 0.20 9.28 2.13
CA ILE A 30 1.59 8.80 2.07
C ILE A 30 2.52 9.92 1.64
N GLY A 31 2.17 10.62 0.56
CA GLY A 31 3.01 11.67 0.00
C GLY A 31 3.25 12.80 0.99
N TRP A 32 2.21 13.18 1.75
CA TRP A 32 2.35 14.19 2.80
C TRP A 32 3.32 13.73 3.90
N GLY A 33 3.16 12.50 4.40
CA GLY A 33 4.05 11.95 5.42
C GLY A 33 5.52 11.88 4.95
N GLU A 34 5.74 11.49 3.70
CA GLU A 34 7.07 11.42 3.11
C GLU A 34 7.73 12.80 3.03
N VAL A 35 7.02 13.81 2.54
CA VAL A 35 7.54 15.19 2.43
C VAL A 35 7.88 15.75 3.81
N MET A 36 7.02 15.56 4.81
CA MET A 36 7.29 16.03 6.17
C MET A 36 8.54 15.41 6.77
N THR A 37 8.75 14.10 6.61
CA THR A 37 9.97 13.44 7.09
C THR A 37 11.24 13.97 6.43
N MET A 38 11.18 14.27 5.13
CA MET A 38 12.30 14.88 4.40
C MET A 38 12.60 16.31 4.85
N LEU A 39 11.58 17.10 5.19
CA LEU A 39 11.78 18.44 5.77
C LEU A 39 12.46 18.35 7.14
N MET A 40 12.08 17.41 7.99
CA MET A 40 12.71 17.24 9.30
C MET A 40 14.20 16.91 9.20
N VAL A 41 14.59 16.07 8.24
CA VAL A 41 16.02 15.76 8.00
C VAL A 41 16.81 17.02 7.64
N GLN A 42 16.19 17.95 6.90
CA GLN A 42 16.83 19.22 6.52
C GLN A 42 17.08 20.13 7.73
N TYR A 43 16.22 20.08 8.75
CA TYR A 43 16.39 20.90 9.96
C TYR A 43 17.40 20.32 10.95
N ILE A 44 17.59 19.00 10.97
CA ILE A 44 18.45 18.32 11.95
C ILE A 44 19.92 18.30 11.52
N VAL A 45 20.17 18.26 10.21
CA VAL A 45 21.51 17.98 9.66
C VAL A 45 22.16 19.27 9.13
N PRO A 46 23.45 19.52 9.40
CA PRO A 46 24.20 20.61 8.79
C PRO A 46 24.20 20.55 7.27
N GLU A 47 24.18 21.71 6.60
CA GLU A 47 24.05 21.83 5.14
C GLU A 47 25.08 21.02 4.35
N GLN A 48 26.30 20.95 4.86
CA GLN A 48 27.42 20.22 4.25
C GLN A 48 27.17 18.70 4.16
N ASP A 49 26.34 18.15 5.03
CA ASP A 49 26.09 16.71 5.16
C ASP A 49 24.68 16.29 4.71
N LEU A 50 23.87 17.24 4.21
CA LEU A 50 22.50 16.97 3.77
C LEU A 50 22.43 15.86 2.72
N GLY A 51 23.34 15.86 1.75
CA GLY A 51 23.37 14.84 0.70
C GLY A 51 23.57 13.43 1.24
N VAL A 52 24.42 13.27 2.25
CA VAL A 52 24.67 11.98 2.91
C VAL A 52 23.44 11.57 3.72
N ALA A 53 22.86 12.49 4.50
CA ALA A 53 21.67 12.23 5.30
C ALA A 53 20.46 11.79 4.45
N PHE A 54 20.19 12.50 3.35
CA PHE A 54 19.12 12.13 2.41
C PHE A 54 19.33 10.76 1.76
N THR A 55 20.57 10.44 1.43
CA THR A 55 20.92 9.15 0.83
C THR A 55 20.72 8.02 1.83
N VAL A 56 21.11 8.20 3.10
CA VAL A 56 20.87 7.22 4.17
C VAL A 56 19.36 6.99 4.37
N VAL A 57 18.58 8.06 4.50
CA VAL A 57 17.11 7.96 4.67
C VAL A 57 16.46 7.26 3.48
N SER A 58 16.84 7.61 2.25
CA SER A 58 16.30 6.99 1.04
C SER A 58 16.72 5.53 0.89
N SER A 59 17.93 5.15 1.34
CA SER A 59 18.39 3.76 1.33
C SER A 59 17.59 2.89 2.28
N VAL A 60 17.34 3.38 3.50
CA VAL A 60 16.51 2.67 4.49
C VAL A 60 15.09 2.44 3.94
N ARG A 61 14.51 3.43 3.25
CA ARG A 61 13.20 3.29 2.60
C ARG A 61 13.18 2.12 1.62
N THR A 62 14.18 2.02 0.74
CA THR A 62 14.26 0.94 -0.25
C THR A 62 14.46 -0.43 0.40
N ILE A 63 15.30 -0.52 1.44
CA ILE A 63 15.55 -1.77 2.17
C ILE A 63 14.29 -2.24 2.88
N MET A 64 13.58 -1.35 3.58
CA MET A 64 12.32 -1.71 4.23
C MET A 64 11.25 -2.12 3.21
N GLY A 65 11.18 -1.42 2.07
CA GLY A 65 10.26 -1.73 0.99
C GLY A 65 10.44 -3.16 0.46
N SER A 66 11.68 -3.62 0.26
CA SER A 66 11.96 -4.98 -0.22
C SER A 66 11.62 -6.05 0.82
N ILE A 67 11.93 -5.80 2.10
CA ILE A 67 11.61 -6.72 3.20
C ILE A 67 10.09 -6.90 3.31
N PHE A 68 9.33 -5.80 3.37
CA PHE A 68 7.87 -5.89 3.49
C PHE A 68 7.22 -6.52 2.26
N ALA A 69 7.71 -6.21 1.05
CA ALA A 69 7.24 -6.88 -0.16
C ALA A 69 7.44 -8.40 -0.09
N ALA A 70 8.63 -8.85 0.32
CA ALA A 70 8.92 -10.28 0.48
C ALA A 70 8.03 -10.94 1.55
N VAL A 71 7.79 -10.27 2.69
CA VAL A 71 6.91 -10.77 3.76
C VAL A 71 5.47 -10.89 3.26
N PHE A 72 4.95 -9.88 2.55
CA PHE A 72 3.58 -9.93 2.02
C PHE A 72 3.41 -11.04 0.99
N VAL A 73 4.39 -11.24 0.11
CA VAL A 73 4.41 -12.37 -0.83
C VAL A 73 4.46 -13.70 -0.09
N ALA A 74 5.30 -13.84 0.94
CA ALA A 74 5.41 -15.08 1.72
C ALA A 74 4.11 -15.42 2.46
N ILE A 75 3.44 -14.43 3.07
CA ILE A 75 2.14 -14.62 3.74
C ILE A 75 1.10 -15.10 2.73
N TYR A 76 1.04 -14.41 1.59
CA TYR A 76 0.12 -14.73 0.51
C TYR A 76 0.35 -16.15 -0.04
N SER A 77 1.59 -16.50 -0.39
CA SER A 77 1.94 -17.82 -0.92
C SER A 77 1.70 -18.96 0.06
N ASN A 78 1.83 -18.73 1.37
CA ASN A 78 1.53 -19.76 2.38
C ASN A 78 0.02 -19.92 2.66
N LYS A 79 -0.77 -18.84 2.57
CA LYS A 79 -2.21 -18.88 2.87
C LYS A 79 -3.07 -19.25 1.66
N LEU A 80 -2.66 -18.90 0.45
CA LEU A 80 -3.42 -19.14 -0.77
C LEU A 80 -3.81 -20.62 -0.96
N PRO A 81 -2.90 -21.61 -0.83
CA PRO A 81 -3.25 -23.02 -1.07
C PRO A 81 -4.31 -23.55 -0.11
N GLY A 82 -4.26 -23.11 1.16
CA GLY A 82 -5.21 -23.53 2.20
C GLY A 82 -6.62 -22.99 1.97
N TYR A 83 -6.75 -21.73 1.57
CA TYR A 83 -8.06 -21.14 1.24
C TYR A 83 -8.60 -21.65 -0.09
N MET A 84 -7.73 -21.88 -1.07
CA MET A 84 -8.13 -22.46 -2.35
C MET A 84 -8.70 -23.86 -2.13
N ALA A 85 -8.05 -24.71 -1.32
CA ALA A 85 -8.61 -26.00 -0.95
C ALA A 85 -9.93 -25.86 -0.16
N SER A 86 -10.00 -24.96 0.82
CA SER A 86 -11.18 -24.82 1.69
C SER A 86 -12.42 -24.23 1.00
N ILE A 87 -12.25 -23.43 -0.06
CA ILE A 87 -13.36 -22.71 -0.73
C ILE A 87 -13.71 -23.36 -2.07
N VAL A 88 -12.70 -23.82 -2.82
CA VAL A 88 -12.88 -24.38 -4.17
C VAL A 88 -13.31 -25.85 -4.11
N VAL A 89 -12.78 -26.65 -3.17
CA VAL A 89 -13.18 -28.07 -3.01
C VAL A 89 -14.68 -28.23 -2.71
N PRO A 90 -15.26 -27.59 -1.68
CA PRO A 90 -16.68 -27.78 -1.38
C PRO A 90 -17.59 -27.27 -2.51
N ALA A 91 -17.23 -26.18 -3.19
CA ALA A 91 -17.99 -25.68 -4.33
C ALA A 91 -17.96 -26.63 -5.54
N LEU A 92 -16.86 -27.36 -5.72
CA LEU A 92 -16.73 -28.36 -6.78
C LEU A 92 -17.34 -29.70 -6.42
N GLN A 93 -17.44 -30.04 -5.12
CA GLN A 93 -18.16 -31.22 -4.64
C GLN A 93 -19.68 -31.11 -4.85
N GLU A 94 -20.23 -29.88 -4.87
CA GLU A 94 -21.63 -29.64 -5.26
C GLU A 94 -21.85 -29.74 -6.78
N THR A 95 -20.77 -29.87 -7.56
CA THR A 95 -20.82 -30.04 -9.00
C THR A 95 -20.57 -31.51 -9.37
N SER A 96 -21.10 -31.99 -10.50
CA SER A 96 -20.90 -33.38 -10.98
C SER A 96 -19.47 -33.70 -11.47
N LEU A 97 -18.43 -33.04 -10.94
CA LEU A 97 -17.03 -33.27 -11.32
C LEU A 97 -16.41 -34.42 -10.52
N SER A 98 -15.60 -35.25 -11.18
CA SER A 98 -14.77 -36.27 -10.51
C SER A 98 -13.72 -35.61 -9.61
N ALA A 99 -13.39 -36.24 -8.48
CA ALA A 99 -12.40 -35.76 -7.53
C ALA A 99 -11.00 -35.50 -8.15
N GLU A 100 -10.67 -36.20 -9.23
CA GLU A 100 -9.42 -36.02 -9.99
C GLU A 100 -9.40 -34.68 -10.73
N ALA A 101 -10.52 -34.29 -11.36
CA ALA A 101 -10.67 -32.99 -12.03
C ALA A 101 -10.66 -31.84 -11.02
N ILE A 102 -11.15 -32.04 -9.80
CA ILE A 102 -11.09 -31.05 -8.71
C ILE A 102 -9.64 -30.77 -8.32
N SER A 103 -8.82 -31.82 -8.19
CA SER A 103 -7.40 -31.68 -7.88
C SER A 103 -6.61 -31.01 -9.01
N GLU A 104 -6.98 -31.25 -10.27
CA GLU A 104 -6.38 -30.62 -11.46
C GLU A 104 -6.77 -29.13 -11.58
N VAL A 105 -8.01 -28.78 -11.24
CA VAL A 105 -8.46 -27.38 -11.12
C VAL A 105 -7.68 -26.65 -10.02
N LEU A 106 -7.43 -27.28 -8.87
CA LEU A 106 -6.61 -26.71 -7.79
C LEU A 106 -5.15 -26.52 -8.19
N ALA A 107 -4.58 -27.44 -8.98
CA ALA A 107 -3.21 -27.35 -9.48
C ALA A 107 -3.04 -26.26 -10.56
N THR A 108 -4.08 -26.01 -11.36
CA THR A 108 -4.08 -24.99 -12.42
C THR A 108 -4.56 -23.61 -11.94
N ALA A 109 -5.20 -23.53 -10.77
CA ALA A 109 -5.67 -22.29 -10.20
C ALA A 109 -4.62 -21.18 -9.99
N PRO A 110 -3.36 -21.47 -9.58
CA PRO A 110 -2.30 -20.46 -9.48
C PRO A 110 -1.96 -19.78 -10.81
N THR A 111 -2.17 -20.48 -11.93
CA THR A 111 -1.84 -20.02 -13.28
C THR A 111 -2.88 -19.04 -13.82
N ALA A 112 -4.07 -18.95 -13.20
CA ALA A 112 -5.17 -18.06 -13.55
C ALA A 112 -5.52 -18.03 -15.07
N SER A 113 -5.22 -19.11 -15.79
CA SER A 113 -5.39 -19.18 -17.24
C SER A 113 -6.73 -19.83 -17.58
N GLN A 114 -7.62 -19.04 -18.19
CA GLN A 114 -8.91 -19.52 -18.65
C GLN A 114 -8.80 -20.67 -19.67
N ALA A 115 -7.71 -20.70 -20.45
CA ALA A 115 -7.40 -21.78 -21.36
C ALA A 115 -7.01 -23.07 -20.62
N ALA A 116 -6.31 -22.97 -19.50
CA ALA A 116 -5.93 -24.12 -18.68
C ALA A 116 -7.16 -24.76 -18.00
N PHE A 117 -8.10 -23.95 -17.50
CA PHE A 117 -9.34 -24.47 -16.92
C PHE A 117 -10.29 -25.08 -17.96
N SER A 118 -10.26 -24.58 -19.20
CA SER A 118 -11.10 -25.11 -20.30
C SER A 118 -10.54 -26.41 -20.90
N ALA A 119 -9.26 -26.72 -20.63
CA ALA A 119 -8.62 -27.96 -21.08
C ALA A 119 -8.93 -29.16 -20.17
N ILE A 120 -9.52 -28.94 -18.99
CA ILE A 120 -9.84 -30.00 -18.03
C ILE A 120 -11.10 -30.74 -18.48
N GLN A 121 -10.97 -32.06 -18.60
CA GLN A 121 -12.03 -32.93 -19.11
C GLN A 121 -13.24 -32.92 -18.16
N GLY A 122 -14.40 -32.48 -18.65
CA GLY A 122 -15.66 -32.39 -17.88
C GLY A 122 -16.05 -30.99 -17.39
N VAL A 123 -15.22 -29.97 -17.65
CA VAL A 123 -15.57 -28.58 -17.32
C VAL A 123 -16.52 -27.99 -18.36
N THR A 124 -17.77 -27.79 -17.97
CA THR A 124 -18.79 -27.08 -18.76
C THR A 124 -18.63 -25.56 -18.55
N PRO A 125 -19.01 -24.68 -19.50
CA PRO A 125 -18.94 -23.22 -19.32
C PRO A 125 -19.61 -22.70 -18.04
N GLU A 126 -20.69 -23.35 -17.59
CA GLU A 126 -21.37 -23.06 -16.32
C GLU A 126 -20.45 -23.28 -15.10
N ILE A 127 -19.76 -24.42 -15.09
CA ILE A 127 -18.83 -24.85 -14.04
C ILE A 127 -17.59 -23.97 -14.04
N LEU A 128 -17.10 -23.59 -15.22
CA LEU A 128 -15.99 -22.65 -15.37
C LEU A 128 -16.33 -21.28 -14.75
N ARG A 129 -17.57 -20.83 -14.84
CA ARG A 129 -18.01 -19.57 -14.22
C ARG A 129 -18.02 -19.68 -12.69
N VAL A 130 -18.48 -20.82 -12.15
CA VAL A 130 -18.46 -21.10 -10.71
C VAL A 130 -17.03 -21.18 -10.18
N ILE A 131 -16.15 -21.90 -10.89
CA ILE A 131 -14.71 -22.00 -10.56
C ILE A 131 -14.08 -20.61 -10.52
N ASN A 132 -14.25 -19.80 -11.57
CA ASN A 132 -13.66 -18.46 -11.61
C ASN A 132 -14.17 -17.56 -10.48
N ALA A 133 -15.46 -17.63 -10.14
CA ALA A 133 -16.02 -16.85 -9.04
C ALA A 133 -15.45 -17.29 -7.68
N LYS A 134 -15.32 -18.60 -7.44
CA LYS A 134 -14.82 -19.15 -6.17
C LYS A 134 -13.31 -19.02 -6.02
N VAL A 135 -12.56 -19.11 -7.12
CA VAL A 135 -11.15 -18.77 -7.16
C VAL A 135 -10.98 -17.29 -6.83
N ALA A 136 -11.71 -16.38 -7.48
CA ALA A 136 -11.65 -14.95 -7.16
C ALA A 136 -11.97 -14.64 -5.68
N ASP A 137 -12.91 -15.39 -5.08
CA ASP A 137 -13.25 -15.30 -3.66
C ASP A 137 -12.10 -15.78 -2.75
N ALA A 138 -11.49 -16.92 -3.07
CA ALA A 138 -10.32 -17.46 -2.34
C ALA A 138 -9.10 -16.51 -2.41
N TYR A 139 -8.89 -15.88 -3.56
CA TYR A 139 -7.88 -14.82 -3.70
C TYR A 139 -8.24 -13.60 -2.83
N GLY A 140 -9.49 -13.14 -2.85
CA GLY A 140 -9.96 -12.03 -2.00
C GLY A 140 -9.72 -12.27 -0.51
N HIS A 141 -10.06 -13.45 -0.01
CA HIS A 141 -9.81 -13.84 1.38
C HIS A 141 -8.32 -13.94 1.72
N SER A 142 -7.49 -14.41 0.78
CA SER A 142 -6.03 -14.48 0.99
C SER A 142 -5.40 -13.09 1.06
N TYR A 143 -5.87 -12.13 0.26
CA TYR A 143 -5.40 -10.74 0.31
C TYR A 143 -5.83 -10.00 1.58
N ALA A 144 -6.99 -10.32 2.17
CA ALA A 144 -7.43 -9.72 3.42
C ALA A 144 -6.38 -9.87 4.55
N PHE A 145 -5.68 -11.01 4.62
CA PHE A 145 -4.59 -11.23 5.59
C PHE A 145 -3.37 -10.34 5.37
N VAL A 146 -3.05 -10.03 4.11
CA VAL A 146 -2.00 -9.06 3.79
C VAL A 146 -2.40 -7.67 4.30
N TYR A 147 -3.67 -7.28 4.10
CA TYR A 147 -4.19 -6.01 4.61
C TYR A 147 -4.24 -5.95 6.14
N TYR A 148 -4.57 -7.04 6.85
CA TYR A 148 -4.48 -7.09 8.32
C TYR A 148 -3.04 -6.90 8.83
N THR A 149 -2.08 -7.53 8.17
CA THR A 149 -0.66 -7.39 8.52
C THR A 149 -0.18 -5.95 8.27
N ALA A 150 -0.54 -5.38 7.12
CA ALA A 150 -0.22 -4.00 6.78
C ALA A 150 -0.90 -2.99 7.73
N ALA A 151 -2.14 -3.24 8.16
CA ALA A 151 -2.83 -2.42 9.14
C ALA A 151 -2.12 -2.45 10.51
N THR A 152 -1.67 -3.63 10.95
CA THR A 152 -0.94 -3.77 12.23
C THR A 152 0.37 -2.99 12.21
N LEU A 153 1.13 -3.06 11.11
CA LEU A 153 2.33 -2.24 10.91
C LEU A 153 2.01 -0.74 10.96
N GLY A 154 0.89 -0.33 10.35
CA GLY A 154 0.43 1.06 10.42
C GLY A 154 0.08 1.53 11.84
N VAL A 155 -0.37 0.64 12.73
CA VAL A 155 -0.62 0.97 14.15
C VAL A 155 0.71 1.17 14.88
N VAL A 156 1.71 0.31 14.63
CA VAL A 156 3.05 0.47 15.20
C VAL A 156 3.66 1.81 14.78
N CYS A 157 3.53 2.19 13.50
CA CYS A 157 3.98 3.50 13.03
C CYS A 157 3.26 4.66 13.73
N LEU A 158 1.95 4.53 13.97
CA LEU A 158 1.19 5.56 14.68
C LEU A 158 1.65 5.70 16.14
N LEU A 159 1.90 4.58 16.83
CA LEU A 159 2.45 4.58 18.17
C LEU A 159 3.84 5.23 18.21
N SER A 160 4.71 4.92 17.25
CA SER A 160 6.02 5.56 17.12
C SER A 160 5.91 7.06 16.88
N ALA A 161 4.92 7.53 16.12
CA ALA A 161 4.67 8.95 15.89
C ALA A 161 4.18 9.67 17.16
N LEU A 162 3.44 9.00 18.05
CA LEU A 162 3.04 9.57 19.34
C LEU A 162 4.22 9.68 20.33
N CYS A 163 5.24 8.84 20.17
CA CYS A 163 6.46 8.89 20.96
C CYS A 163 7.50 9.89 20.42
N LEU A 164 7.20 10.60 19.32
CA LEU A 164 8.10 11.63 18.79
C LEU A 164 8.11 12.85 19.73
N ARG A 165 9.30 13.24 20.17
CA ARG A 165 9.53 14.41 21.04
C ARG A 165 9.33 15.71 20.25
N ASP A 166 8.99 16.80 20.94
CA ASP A 166 8.85 18.12 20.33
C ASP A 166 10.10 18.52 19.52
N PHE A 167 9.88 18.83 18.23
CA PHE A 167 10.89 19.35 17.31
C PHE A 167 10.93 20.87 17.26
N ASP A 168 10.15 21.55 18.10
CA ASP A 168 10.06 23.02 18.17
C ASP A 168 11.44 23.67 18.41
N VAL A 169 12.34 22.95 19.10
CA VAL A 169 13.73 23.37 19.35
C VAL A 169 14.58 23.45 18.07
N TYR A 170 14.20 22.72 17.01
CA TYR A 170 14.90 22.73 15.71
C TYR A 170 14.25 23.70 14.70
N LEU A 171 13.07 24.27 15.01
CA LEU A 171 12.39 25.31 14.24
C LEU A 171 12.99 26.69 14.54
N THR A 172 14.30 26.84 14.32
CA THR A 172 14.99 28.13 14.46
C THR A 172 14.91 28.92 13.16
N ASP A 173 14.86 30.26 13.25
CA ASP A 173 14.79 31.24 12.16
C ASP A 173 16.08 31.30 11.27
N HIS A 174 16.87 30.22 11.30
CA HIS A 174 18.16 30.10 10.63
C HIS A 174 17.97 29.68 9.18
N VAL A 175 18.09 30.65 8.27
CA VAL A 175 18.08 30.42 6.82
C VAL A 175 19.51 30.18 6.33
N ALA A 176 19.79 28.93 5.96
CA ALA A 176 21.05 28.40 5.42
C ALA A 176 21.73 29.26 4.34
N ARG A 177 20.95 29.76 3.39
CA ARG A 177 21.39 30.74 2.40
C ARG A 177 20.38 31.85 2.28
N MET A 178 20.70 32.97 2.92
CA MET A 178 20.09 34.25 2.59
C MET A 178 20.52 34.66 1.17
N VAL A 179 19.59 34.64 0.22
CA VAL A 179 19.80 35.19 -1.14
C VAL A 179 20.05 36.70 -1.09
N TYR A 180 19.58 37.37 -0.03
CA TYR A 180 19.79 38.79 0.27
C TYR A 180 20.17 38.98 1.74
N LYS A 181 21.14 39.85 2.04
CA LYS A 181 21.42 40.24 3.44
C LYS A 181 20.17 40.91 4.01
N LYS A 182 19.80 40.58 5.24
CA LYS A 182 18.65 41.16 5.97
C LYS A 182 18.66 42.71 6.01
N GLU A 183 19.83 43.32 5.81
CA GLU A 183 20.04 44.78 5.74
C GLU A 183 19.65 45.40 4.39
N GLU A 184 19.57 44.62 3.31
CA GLU A 184 19.24 45.07 1.95
C GLU A 184 17.77 44.87 1.56
N THR A 185 16.98 44.18 2.38
CA THR A 185 15.55 43.93 2.13
C THR A 185 14.70 44.99 2.84
N LYS A 186 14.58 46.18 2.23
CA LYS A 186 13.58 47.18 2.65
C LYS A 186 12.18 46.92 2.10
N GLU A 187 12.02 45.98 1.17
CA GLU A 187 10.71 45.55 0.68
C GLU A 187 10.65 44.04 0.52
N ASP A 188 9.68 43.44 1.19
CA ASP A 188 9.29 42.05 1.03
C ASP A 188 8.72 41.85 -0.38
N SER A 189 9.45 41.13 -1.24
CA SER A 189 9.06 40.86 -2.63
C SER A 189 7.83 39.96 -2.75
N LEU A 190 7.40 39.33 -1.66
CA LEU A 190 6.15 38.58 -1.59
C LEU A 190 4.92 39.48 -1.36
N ALA A 191 5.08 40.64 -0.71
CA ALA A 191 3.99 41.61 -0.53
C ALA A 191 3.50 42.16 -1.88
N LYS A 192 4.41 42.43 -2.83
CA LYS A 192 4.07 42.91 -4.19
C LYS A 192 3.29 41.89 -5.04
N HIS A 193 3.42 40.59 -4.76
CA HIS A 193 2.71 39.56 -5.52
C HIS A 193 1.30 39.26 -4.98
N ILE A 194 1.01 39.64 -3.73
CA ILE A 194 -0.32 39.52 -3.13
C ILE A 194 -1.22 40.66 -3.64
N GLU A 195 -0.72 41.90 -3.64
CA GLU A 195 -1.50 43.06 -4.13
C GLU A 195 -1.89 42.96 -5.61
N HIS A 196 -1.06 42.33 -6.46
CA HIS A 196 -1.39 42.21 -7.87
C HIS A 196 -2.52 41.20 -8.16
N ARG A 197 -2.83 40.30 -7.21
CA ARG A 197 -3.89 39.30 -7.35
C ARG A 197 -5.23 39.69 -6.76
N GLU A 198 -5.28 40.63 -5.84
CA GLU A 198 -6.53 41.18 -5.29
C GLU A 198 -7.09 42.35 -6.12
N GLY A 199 -6.33 42.85 -7.10
CA GLY A 199 -6.69 43.98 -7.96
C GLY A 199 -7.13 43.66 -9.39
N ALA A 200 -7.51 42.40 -9.71
CA ALA A 200 -8.00 42.00 -11.03
C ALA A 200 -9.41 41.39 -10.97
#